data_AF-A0A9D8KVR1-F1
#
_entry.id   AF-A0A9D8KVR1-F1
#
_cell.length_a   1.000
_cell.length_b   1.000
_cell.length_c   1.000
_cell.angle_alpha   90.00
_cell.angle_beta   90.00
_cell.angle_gamma   90.00
#
_symmetry.space_group_name_H-M   'P 1'
#
loop_
_entity.id
_entity.type
_entity.pdbx_description
1 polymer ?
#
loop_
_entity_poly.entity_id
_entity_poly.type
_entity_poly.pdbx_seq_one_letter_code
_entity_poly.pdbx_strand_id
1 'polypeptide(L)'
;MDEEVEVAAGAVLTGFQLALEFQQAVGERELEARMAALRKADFALSRLRLYLRLAHQWRWLNTGQYEHVSGLVAEIGRLLGGWLKQTAK
;
A
#
# COMPACT_ATOMS: atom_id res chain seq x y z
N MET A 1 -12.03 17.05 13.41
CA MET A 1 -10.62 17.47 13.33
C MET A 1 -9.70 16.31 13.68
N ASP A 2 -10.04 15.48 14.68
CA ASP A 2 -9.22 14.31 15.04
C ASP A 2 -9.15 13.23 13.95
N GLU A 3 -10.29 12.85 13.35
CA GLU A 3 -10.32 11.82 12.29
C GLU A 3 -9.53 12.21 11.03
N GLU A 4 -9.54 13.50 10.68
CA GLU A 4 -8.79 14.03 9.55
C GLU A 4 -7.28 13.84 9.79
N VAL A 5 -6.76 14.35 10.92
CA VAL A 5 -5.35 14.20 11.28
C VAL A 5 -4.93 12.73 11.36
N GLU A 6 -5.78 11.85 11.89
CA GLU A 6 -5.53 10.41 11.92
C GLU A 6 -5.40 9.79 10.53
N VAL A 7 -6.23 10.18 9.56
CA VAL A 7 -6.12 9.70 8.18
C VAL A 7 -4.85 10.21 7.51
N ALA A 8 -4.47 11.47 7.73
CA ALA A 8 -3.21 12.00 7.21
C ALA A 8 -2.01 11.22 7.75
N ALA A 9 -1.94 11.05 9.08
CA ALA A 9 -0.89 10.27 9.73
C ALA A 9 -0.94 8.79 9.27
N GLY A 10 -2.14 8.21 9.21
CA GLY A 10 -2.38 6.84 8.77
C GLY A 10 -1.94 6.57 7.35
N ALA A 11 -2.18 7.50 6.42
CA ALA A 11 -1.73 7.42 5.03
C ALA A 11 -0.20 7.38 4.94
N VAL A 12 0.47 8.29 5.63
CA VAL A 12 1.94 8.36 5.66
C VAL A 12 2.54 7.09 6.27
N LEU A 13 2.08 6.72 7.47
CA LEU A 13 2.56 5.52 8.17
C LEU A 13 2.32 4.24 7.36
N THR A 14 1.19 4.15 6.66
CA THR A 14 0.88 3.00 5.82
C THR A 14 1.75 2.95 4.58
N GLY A 15 2.06 4.10 3.97
CA GLY A 15 3.02 4.17 2.87
C GLY A 15 4.41 3.68 3.30
N PHE A 16 4.88 4.09 4.48
CA PHE A 16 6.14 3.59 5.04
C PHE A 16 6.09 2.09 5.34
N GLN A 17 5.01 1.60 5.95
CA GLN A 17 4.86 0.17 6.20
C GLN A 17 4.92 -0.63 4.90
N LEU A 18 4.20 -0.18 3.86
CA LEU A 18 4.23 -0.83 2.54
C LEU A 18 5.66 -0.94 1.99
N ALA A 19 6.42 0.15 2.04
CA ALA A 19 7.80 0.17 1.57
C ALA A 19 8.71 -0.78 2.37
N LEU A 20 8.55 -0.83 3.69
CA LEU A 20 9.32 -1.71 4.57
C LEU A 20 9.03 -3.18 4.25
N GLU A 21 7.76 -3.57 4.12
CA GLU A 21 7.39 -4.96 3.83
C GLU A 21 7.89 -5.40 2.45
N PHE A 22 7.94 -4.50 1.47
CA PHE A 22 8.57 -4.79 0.18
C PHE A 22 10.07 -5.04 0.32
N GLN A 23 10.79 -4.20 1.07
CA GLN A 23 12.22 -4.39 1.32
C GLN A 23 12.50 -5.71 2.04
N GLN A 24 11.68 -6.06 3.04
CA GLN A 24 11.75 -7.34 3.73
C GLN A 24 11.52 -8.50 2.74
N ALA A 25 10.44 -8.47 1.96
CA ALA A 25 10.14 -9.52 1.00
C ALA A 25 11.25 -9.75 -0.04
N VAL A 26 12.02 -8.71 -0.40
CA VAL A 26 13.16 -8.82 -1.32
C VAL A 26 14.40 -9.41 -0.62
N GLY A 27 14.62 -9.08 0.65
CA GLY A 27 15.76 -9.57 1.44
C GLY A 27 15.58 -11.00 1.98
N GLU A 28 14.34 -11.45 2.16
CA GLU A 28 14.05 -12.75 2.73
C GLU A 28 14.38 -13.91 1.78
N ARG A 29 15.13 -14.87 2.30
CA ARG A 29 15.49 -16.11 1.60
C ARG A 29 14.52 -17.24 1.90
N GLU A 30 13.93 -17.22 3.09
CA GLU A 30 12.95 -18.21 3.51
C GLU A 30 11.60 -17.92 2.86
N LEU A 31 11.00 -18.96 2.27
CA LEU A 31 9.81 -18.81 1.46
C LEU A 31 8.63 -18.31 2.30
N GLU A 32 8.47 -18.88 3.49
CA GLU A 32 7.38 -18.52 4.41
C GLU A 32 7.49 -17.07 4.89
N ALA A 33 8.70 -16.63 5.26
CA ALA A 33 8.96 -15.26 5.69
C ALA A 33 8.72 -14.26 4.56
N ARG A 34 9.18 -14.59 3.35
CA ARG A 34 8.92 -13.79 2.14
C ARG A 34 7.42 -13.70 1.83
N MET A 35 6.69 -14.81 1.88
CA MET A 35 5.24 -14.81 1.70
C MET A 35 4.52 -13.99 2.76
N ALA A 36 4.95 -14.06 4.02
CA ALA A 36 4.39 -13.26 5.10
C ALA A 36 4.58 -11.75 4.86
N ALA A 37 5.78 -11.33 4.46
CA ALA A 37 6.07 -9.94 4.10
C ALA A 37 5.21 -9.46 2.91
N LEU A 38 5.10 -10.26 1.84
CA LEU A 38 4.26 -9.92 0.68
C LEU A 38 2.77 -9.78 1.05
N ARG A 39 2.25 -10.61 1.95
CA ARG A 39 0.86 -10.49 2.44
C ARG A 39 0.66 -9.23 3.28
N LYS A 40 1.63 -8.87 4.13
CA LYS A 40 1.59 -7.62 4.90
C LYS A 40 1.63 -6.40 3.98
N ALA A 41 2.45 -6.44 2.92
CA ALA A 41 2.45 -5.42 1.88
C ALA A 41 1.08 -5.28 1.21
N ASP A 42 0.39 -6.40 0.91
CA ASP A 42 -0.94 -6.36 0.28
C ASP A 42 -2.01 -5.73 1.19
N PHE A 43 -1.93 -6.04 2.48
CA PHE A 43 -2.79 -5.41 3.49
C PHE A 43 -2.51 -3.90 3.61
N ALA A 44 -1.24 -3.50 3.68
CA ALA A 44 -0.85 -2.09 3.74
C ALA A 44 -1.31 -1.33 2.48
N LEU A 45 -1.16 -1.93 1.30
CA LEU A 45 -1.63 -1.34 0.04
C LEU A 45 -3.15 -1.17 0.02
N SER A 46 -3.90 -2.13 0.55
CA SER A 46 -5.36 -2.02 0.70
C SER A 46 -5.78 -0.87 1.61
N ARG A 47 -5.06 -0.68 2.72
CA ARG A 47 -5.29 0.44 3.64
C ARG A 47 -4.91 1.78 3.01
N LEU A 48 -3.83 1.85 2.23
CA LEU A 48 -3.45 3.06 1.49
C LEU A 48 -4.54 3.47 0.49
N ARG A 49 -5.14 2.51 -0.24
CA ARG A 49 -6.28 2.78 -1.14
C ARG A 49 -7.47 3.39 -0.41
N LEU A 50 -7.77 2.93 0.81
CA LEU A 50 -8.83 3.49 1.64
C LEU A 50 -8.52 4.95 2.01
N TYR A 51 -7.31 5.23 2.50
CA TYR A 51 -6.93 6.59 2.89
C TYR A 51 -6.91 7.56 1.71
N LEU A 52 -6.48 7.13 0.53
CA LEU A 52 -6.56 7.96 -0.69
C LEU A 52 -8.01 8.31 -1.05
N ARG A 53 -8.94 7.36 -0.89
CA ARG A 53 -10.37 7.61 -1.13
C ARG A 53 -10.94 8.62 -0.13
N LEU A 54 -10.58 8.50 1.15
CA LEU A 54 -10.98 9.45 2.20
C LEU A 54 -10.41 10.85 1.95
N ALA A 55 -9.11 10.94 1.61
CA ALA A 55 -8.46 12.20 1.25
C ALA A 55 -9.15 12.89 0.05
N HIS A 56 -9.60 12.13 -0.94
CA HIS A 56 -10.39 12.68 -2.05
C HIS A 56 -11.79 13.11 -1.62
N GLN A 57 -12.48 12.33 -0.78
CA GLN A 57 -13.80 12.69 -0.24
C GLN A 57 -13.77 13.99 0.56
N TRP A 58 -12.72 14.22 1.35
CA TRP A 58 -12.49 15.47 2.09
C TRP A 58 -11.84 16.58 1.26
N ARG A 59 -11.67 16.37 -0.05
CA ARG A 59 -11.12 17.35 -1.01
C ARG A 59 -9.69 17.80 -0.70
N TRP A 60 -8.90 16.98 -0.04
CA TRP A 60 -7.45 17.21 0.14
C TRP A 60 -6.68 16.96 -1.15
N LEU A 61 -7.21 16.07 -2.00
CA LEU A 61 -6.74 15.82 -3.34
C LEU A 61 -7.82 16.24 -4.32
N ASN A 62 -7.43 16.97 -5.37
CA ASN A 62 -8.32 17.14 -6.52
C ASN A 62 -8.44 15.82 -7.30
N THR A 63 -9.44 15.72 -8.18
CA THR A 63 -9.71 14.51 -8.96
C THR A 63 -8.49 14.04 -9.76
N GLY A 64 -7.75 14.94 -10.41
CA GLY A 64 -6.56 14.58 -11.17
C GLY A 64 -5.41 14.06 -10.29
N GLN A 65 -5.19 14.65 -9.11
CA GLN A 65 -4.22 14.15 -8.13
C GLN A 65 -4.61 12.77 -7.61
N TYR A 66 -5.90 12.57 -7.30
CA TYR A 66 -6.44 11.30 -6.85
C TYR A 66 -6.30 10.22 -7.92
N GLU A 67 -6.63 10.51 -9.18
CA GLU A 67 -6.46 9.59 -10.30
C GLU A 67 -4.99 9.21 -10.50
N HIS A 68 -4.09 10.20 -10.49
CA HIS A 68 -2.66 9.96 -10.67
C HIS A 68 -2.10 9.02 -9.59
N VAL A 69 -2.31 9.35 -8.31
CA VAL A 69 -1.81 8.52 -7.21
C VAL A 69 -2.50 7.15 -7.16
N SER A 70 -3.80 7.08 -7.47
CA SER A 70 -4.51 5.80 -7.54
C SER A 70 -3.98 4.90 -8.66
N GLY A 71 -3.57 5.49 -9.78
CA GLY A 71 -2.89 4.78 -10.87
C GLY A 71 -1.58 4.15 -10.42
N LEU A 72 -0.73 4.91 -9.73
CA LEU A 72 0.53 4.42 -9.16
C LEU A 72 0.30 3.27 -8.16
N VAL A 73 -0.68 3.43 -7.27
CA VAL A 73 -1.05 2.39 -6.28
C VAL A 73 -1.59 1.13 -6.95
N ALA A 74 -2.35 1.26 -8.05
CA ALA A 74 -2.82 0.13 -8.83
C ALA A 74 -1.66 -0.62 -9.51
N GLU A 75 -0.66 0.10 -10.03
CA GLU A 75 0.54 -0.49 -10.59
C GLU A 75 1.35 -1.29 -9.55
N ILE A 76 1.56 -0.72 -8.36
CA ILE A 76 2.17 -1.44 -7.23
C ILE A 76 1.39 -2.72 -6.90
N GLY A 77 0.05 -2.66 -6.90
CA GLY A 77 -0.79 -3.83 -6.69
C GLY A 77 -0.63 -4.93 -7.74
N ARG A 78 -0.46 -4.57 -9.01
CA ARG A 78 -0.19 -5.53 -10.09
C ARG A 78 1.16 -6.23 -9.89
N LEU A 79 2.20 -5.48 -9.53
CA LEU A 79 3.53 -6.04 -9.24
C LEU A 79 3.48 -7.00 -8.05
N LEU A 80 2.83 -6.58 -6.96
CA LEU A 80 2.68 -7.39 -5.76
C LEU A 80 1.90 -8.68 -6.04
N GLY A 81 0.82 -8.61 -6.80
CA GLY A 81 0.05 -9.78 -7.22
C GLY A 81 0.87 -10.74 -8.08
N GLY A 82 1.76 -10.23 -8.93
CA GLY A 82 2.71 -11.03 -9.69
C GLY A 82 3.68 -11.79 -8.78
N TRP A 83 4.25 -11.11 -7.79
CA TRP A 83 5.18 -11.72 -6.82
C TRP A 83 4.51 -12.74 -5.92
N LEU A 84 3.29 -12.47 -5.42
CA LEU A 84 2.53 -13.44 -4.63
C LEU A 84 2.28 -14.74 -5.40
N LYS A 85 1.92 -14.65 -6.69
CA LYS A 85 1.74 -15.83 -7.55
C LYS A 85 3.04 -16.57 -7.81
N GLN A 86 4.15 -15.85 -7.97
CA GLN A 86 5.47 -16.46 -8.18
C GLN A 86 5.97 -17.20 -6.94
N THR A 87 5.78 -16.62 -5.76
CA THR A 87 6.25 -17.17 -4.48
C THR A 87 5.35 -18.31 -3.98
N ALA A 88 4.07 -18.34 -4.35
CA ALA A 88 3.16 -19.43 -3.98
C ALA A 88 3.35 -20.72 -4.80
N LYS A 89 4.27 -20.72 -5.77
CA LYS A 89 4.59 -21.86 -6.64
C LYS A 89 5.83 -22.59 -6.13
#